data_AF-A0A3A9SHL5-F1
#
_entry.id   AF-A0A3A9SHL5-F1
#
_cell.length_a   1.000
_cell.length_b   1.000
_cell.length_c   1.000
_cell.angle_alpha   90.00
_cell.angle_beta   90.00
_cell.angle_gamma   90.00
#
_symmetry.space_group_name_H-M   'P 1'
#
loop_
_entity.id
_entity.type
_entity.pdbx_description
1 polymer ?
#
loop_
_entity_poly.entity_id
_entity_poly.type
_entity_poly.pdbx_seq_one_letter_code
_entity_poly.pdbx_strand_id
1 'polypeptide(L)' 'MIELTKLDTRKILINPAAIESVEANPDTVIILTTGRKLLVKEKLEEIYTKINGGH' A
#
# COMPACT_ATOMS: atom_id res chain seq x y z
N MET A 1 3.90 -1.61 -11.01
CA MET A 1 4.33 -2.09 -9.68
C MET A 1 4.60 -0.87 -8.82
N ILE A 2 4.14 -0.84 -7.57
CA ILE A 2 4.43 0.26 -6.63
C ILE A 2 5.34 -0.25 -5.50
N GLU A 3 6.32 0.57 -5.11
CA GLU A 3 7.20 0.29 -3.97
C GLU A 3 6.59 0.86 -2.69
N LEU A 4 6.51 0.01 -1.66
CA LEU A 4 6.02 0.33 -0.33
C LEU A 4 6.95 -0.21 0.75
N THR A 5 6.82 0.32 1.95
CA THR A 5 7.68 0.02 3.09
C THR A 5 6.85 -0.60 4.20
N LYS A 6 7.13 -1.85 4.56
CA LYS A 6 6.50 -2.48 5.73
C LYS A 6 6.94 -1.78 7.02
N LEU A 7 6.17 -1.95 8.10
CA LEU A 7 6.53 -1.40 9.42
C LEU A 7 7.93 -1.84 9.90
N ASP A 8 8.32 -3.06 9.55
CA ASP A 8 9.63 -3.68 9.79
C ASP A 8 10.74 -3.17 8.83
N THR A 9 10.55 -2.06 8.13
CA THR A 9 11.52 -1.40 7.22
C THR A 9 11.84 -2.13 5.91
N ARG A 10 11.42 -3.39 5.75
CA ARG A 10 11.52 -4.10 4.47
C ARG A 10 10.68 -3.43 3.39
N LYS A 11 11.32 -3.19 2.23
CA LYS A 11 10.66 -2.74 1.00
C LYS A 11 9.98 -3.90 0.28
N ILE A 12 8.82 -3.65 -0.29
CA ILE A 12 8.06 -4.61 -1.11
C ILE A 12 7.58 -3.93 -2.39
N LEU A 13 7.50 -4.71 -3.46
CA LEU A 13 6.82 -4.33 -4.69
C LEU A 13 5.47 -5.03 -4.74
N ILE A 14 4.39 -4.26 -4.93
CA ILE A 14 3.05 -4.82 -5.11
C ILE A 14 2.46 -4.38 -6.44
N ASN A 15 1.63 -5.25 -7.02
CA ASN A 15 0.81 -4.87 -8.15
C ASN A 15 -0.38 -4.04 -7.62
N PRO A 16 -0.54 -2.77 -8.04
CA PRO A 16 -1.67 -1.95 -7.60
C PRO A 16 -3.02 -2.54 -8.00
N ALA A 17 -3.10 -3.30 -9.10
CA ALA A 17 -4.34 -3.98 -9.50
C ALA A 17 -4.74 -5.13 -8.56
N ALA A 18 -3.86 -5.56 -7.66
CA ALA A 18 -4.17 -6.55 -6.63
C ALA A 18 -4.69 -5.91 -5.32
N ILE A 19 -4.68 -4.57 -5.21
CA ILE A 19 -5.20 -3.84 -4.06
C ILE A 19 -6.72 -3.81 -4.16
N GLU A 20 -7.38 -4.29 -3.11
CA GLU A 20 -8.83 -4.19 -2.95
C GLU A 20 -9.20 -2.89 -2.26
N SER A 21 -8.52 -2.56 -1.15
CA SER A 21 -8.76 -1.33 -0.39
C SER A 21 -7.53 -0.92 0.42
N VAL A 22 -7.50 0.36 0.82
CA VAL A 22 -6.46 0.95 1.68
C VAL A 22 -7.17 1.71 2.80
N GLU A 23 -6.83 1.37 4.05
CA GLU A 23 -7.44 1.96 5.25
C GLU A 23 -6.33 2.57 6.13
N ALA A 24 -6.59 3.73 6.75
CA ALA A 24 -5.63 4.39 7.63
C ALA A 24 -6.22 4.56 9.04
N ASN A 25 -5.78 3.74 10.00
CA ASN A 25 -6.20 3.84 11.41
C ASN A 25 -5.36 2.95 12.37
N PRO A 26 -4.51 3.50 13.25
CA PRO A 26 -3.67 4.70 13.09
C PRO A 26 -2.56 4.51 12.06
N ASP A 27 -2.22 3.26 11.74
CA ASP A 27 -1.31 2.85 10.67
C ASP A 27 -2.07 2.59 9.37
N THR A 28 -1.35 2.53 8.25
CA THR A 28 -1.97 2.21 6.95
C THR A 28 -1.96 0.71 6.68
N VAL A 29 -3.14 0.17 6.37
CA VAL A 29 -3.34 -1.24 5.98
C VAL A 29 -3.77 -1.29 4.52
N ILE A 30 -3.07 -2.10 3.74
CA ILE A 30 -3.47 -2.48 2.38
C ILE A 30 -4.09 -3.86 2.42
N ILE A 31 -5.31 -3.97 1.92
CA ILE A 31 -6.03 -5.23 1.75
C ILE A 31 -5.92 -5.62 0.29
N LEU A 32 -5.42 -6.81 0.01
CA LEU A 32 -5.35 -7.36 -1.33
C LEU A 32 -6.62 -8.15 -1.65
N THR A 33 -6.92 -8.31 -2.94
CA THR A 33 -8.05 -9.14 -3.44
C THR A 33 -8.00 -10.61 -3.01
N THR A 34 -6.87 -11.05 -2.44
CA THR A 34 -6.69 -12.38 -1.84
C THR A 34 -7.11 -12.45 -0.37
N GLY A 35 -7.54 -11.32 0.23
CA GLY A 35 -7.78 -11.16 1.67
C GLY A 35 -6.52 -10.93 2.50
N ARG A 36 -5.32 -10.99 1.90
CA ARG A 36 -4.05 -10.72 2.59
C ARG A 36 -3.94 -9.25 2.97
N LYS A 37 -3.58 -8.99 4.23
CA LYS A 37 -3.36 -7.64 4.77
C LYS A 37 -1.88 -7.30 4.87
N LEU A 38 -1.51 -6.08 4.49
CA LEU A 38 -0.15 -5.56 4.55
C LEU A 38 -0.15 -4.23 5.31
N LEU A 39 0.55 -4.19 6.45
CA LEU A 39 0.82 -2.97 7.19
C LEU A 39 2.03 -2.25 6.59
N VAL A 40 1.85 -0.98 6.24
CA VAL A 40 2.86 -0.15 5.56
C VAL A 40 3.02 1.20 6.26
N LYS A 41 4.16 1.84 6.02
CA LYS A 41 4.49 3.15 6.60
C LYS A 41 3.93 4.32 5.80
N GLU A 42 3.67 4.12 4.52
CA GLU A 42 3.13 5.13 3.61
C GLU A 42 1.72 5.54 4.03
N LYS A 43 1.42 6.83 3.93
CA LYS A 43 0.06 7.34 4.11
C LYS A 43 -0.82 7.02 2.89
N LEU A 44 -2.14 7.10 3.10
CA LEU A 44 -3.13 6.87 2.04
C LEU A 44 -2.89 7.76 0.81
N GLU A 45 -2.55 9.04 1.01
CA GLU A 45 -2.25 9.98 -0.10
C GLU A 45 -1.02 9.56 -0.90
N GLU A 46 0.06 9.13 -0.23
CA GLU A 46 1.28 8.67 -0.90
C GLU A 46 1.02 7.42 -1.74
N ILE A 47 0.22 6.49 -1.21
CA ILE A 47 -0.19 5.28 -1.93
C ILE A 47 -1.05 5.66 -3.14
N TYR A 48 -2.00 6.60 -2.98
CA TYR A 48 -2.83 7.09 -4.06
C TYR A 48 -2.00 7.71 -5.21
N THR A 49 -1.01 8.55 -4.88
CA THR A 49 -0.09 9.12 -5.87
C THR A 49 0.74 8.05 -6.56
N LYS A 50 1.26 7.07 -5.81
CA LYS A 50 2.03 5.94 -6.37
C LYS A 50 1.20 5.10 -7.33
N ILE A 51 -0.10 4.93 -7.07
CA ILE A 51 -1.01 4.14 -7.92
C ILE A 51 -1.32 4.88 -9.22
N ASN A 52 -1.66 6.18 -9.16
CA ASN A 52 -2.15 6.93 -10.31
C ASN A 52 -1.03 7.48 -11.22
N GLY A 53 0.23 7.32 -10.82
CA GLY A 53 1.35 7.96 -11.48
C GLY A 53 1.33 9.46 -11.17
N GLY A 54 2.33 9.94 -10.42
CA GLY A 54 2.58 11.38 -10.38
C GLY A 54 2.75 11.86 -11.82
N HIS A 55 1.97 12.88 -12.21
CA HIS A 55 2.18 13.58 -13.48
C HIS A 55 3.62 14.12 -13.57
#